data_AF-A0A6I9L4B0-F1
#
_entry.id   AF-A0A6I9L4B0-F1
#
_cell.length_a   1.000
_cell.length_b   1.000
_cell.length_c   1.000
_cell.angle_alpha   90.00
_cell.angle_beta   90.00
_cell.angle_gamma   90.00
#
_symmetry.space_group_name_H-M   'P 1'
#
loop_
_entity.id
_entity.type
_entity.pdbx_description
1 polymer ?
#
loop_
_entity_poly.entity_id
_entity_poly.type
_entity_poly.pdbx_seq_one_letter_code
_entity_poly.pdbx_strand_id
1 'polypeptide(L)'
;MGSAGGVFESGAKEGGERVLPGVVCRPAARGRAPAGTAVMSHKQIYYSDKYDDEEFEYRHVMLPKDIAKLVPKTHLMSESEWRNLGVQQSQGWVHYMIHEPEPHILLFRRPLPKKPKK
;
A
#
# COMPACT_ATOMS: atom_id res chain seq x y z
N MET A 1 -13.38 -9.68 -57.14
CA MET A 1 -12.56 -8.71 -56.38
C MET A 1 -12.45 -9.27 -54.95
N GLY A 2 -11.44 -10.10 -54.68
CA GLY A 2 -10.24 -9.77 -53.88
C GLY A 2 -10.49 -10.15 -52.42
N SER A 3 -10.00 -11.30 -51.88
CA SER A 3 -8.64 -11.56 -51.33
C SER A 3 -8.24 -10.51 -50.26
N ALA A 4 -7.68 -10.80 -49.08
CA ALA A 4 -7.21 -12.01 -48.40
C ALA A 4 -6.78 -11.62 -46.94
N GLY A 5 -6.56 -12.62 -46.07
CA GLY A 5 -5.70 -12.54 -44.87
C GLY A 5 -6.43 -12.29 -43.54
N GLY A 6 -6.27 -13.05 -42.45
CA GLY A 6 -5.31 -14.11 -42.12
C GLY A 6 -4.73 -13.89 -40.72
N VAL A 7 -4.79 -14.94 -39.89
CA VAL A 7 -3.90 -15.24 -38.73
C VAL A 7 -4.02 -14.34 -37.47
N PHE A 8 -3.80 -14.76 -36.22
CA PHE A 8 -3.84 -16.00 -35.43
C PHE A 8 -3.29 -15.64 -34.03
N GLU A 9 -3.82 -16.27 -32.97
CA GLU A 9 -3.23 -16.49 -31.62
C GLU A 9 -2.73 -15.27 -30.79
N SER A 10 -2.58 -15.31 -29.47
CA SER A 10 -2.57 -16.38 -28.47
C SER A 10 -2.82 -15.76 -27.09
N GLY A 11 -3.27 -16.57 -26.11
CA GLY A 11 -3.25 -16.13 -24.71
C GLY A 11 -4.15 -16.92 -23.76
N ALA A 12 -3.90 -18.23 -23.63
CA ALA A 12 -4.07 -19.09 -22.45
C ALA A 12 -4.95 -18.55 -21.28
N LYS A 13 -6.15 -19.08 -21.03
CA LYS A 13 -6.43 -20.25 -20.15
C LYS A 13 -5.38 -20.54 -19.08
N GLU A 14 -5.77 -20.44 -17.81
CA GLU A 14 -5.61 -21.39 -16.70
C GLU A 14 -6.21 -20.71 -15.45
N GLY A 15 -6.99 -21.30 -14.55
CA GLY A 15 -7.43 -22.67 -14.36
C GLY A 15 -8.51 -22.63 -13.26
N GLY A 16 -9.53 -23.46 -13.45
CA GLY A 16 -10.66 -23.57 -12.53
C GLY A 16 -10.35 -24.39 -11.27
N GLU A 17 -11.13 -24.06 -10.25
CA GLU A 17 -11.84 -25.00 -9.36
C GLU A 17 -11.04 -26.02 -8.54
N ARG A 18 -11.18 -25.92 -7.21
CA ARG A 18 -11.85 -26.97 -6.42
C ARG A 18 -12.03 -26.56 -4.96
N VAL A 19 -13.29 -26.46 -4.56
CA VAL A 19 -13.74 -26.54 -3.15
C VAL A 19 -13.73 -28.01 -2.75
N LEU A 20 -13.09 -28.35 -1.63
CA LEU A 20 -13.20 -29.66 -0.98
C LEU A 20 -13.65 -29.48 0.48
N PRO A 21 -14.72 -30.15 0.94
CA PRO A 21 -15.12 -30.14 2.34
C PRO A 21 -14.54 -31.33 3.12
N GLY A 22 -14.16 -31.05 4.37
CA GLY A 22 -14.29 -31.98 5.50
C GLY A 22 -13.31 -33.17 5.59
N VAL A 23 -12.18 -32.97 6.28
CA VAL A 23 -11.53 -34.02 7.07
C VAL A 23 -11.03 -33.42 8.37
N VAL A 24 -11.56 -33.91 9.50
CA VAL A 24 -11.07 -33.64 10.84
C VAL A 24 -9.97 -34.65 11.16
N CYS A 25 -8.74 -34.19 11.35
CA CYS A 25 -7.68 -34.97 12.02
C CYS A 25 -6.92 -34.07 13.00
N ARG A 26 -7.03 -34.38 14.29
CA ARG A 26 -6.25 -33.79 15.40
C ARG A 26 -5.05 -34.72 15.74
N PRO A 27 -4.13 -34.37 16.66
CA PRO A 27 -2.76 -34.01 16.30
C PRO A 27 -1.70 -34.92 16.94
N ALA A 28 -0.51 -35.04 16.35
CA ALA A 28 0.73 -35.31 17.09
C ALA A 28 1.93 -35.24 16.14
N ALA A 29 2.88 -34.35 16.42
CA ALA A 29 4.26 -34.74 16.70
C ALA A 29 5.13 -33.49 16.86
N ARG A 30 5.93 -33.53 17.93
CA ARG A 30 6.98 -32.57 18.28
C ARG A 30 7.99 -32.44 17.14
N GLY A 31 8.19 -31.22 16.66
CA GLY A 31 9.34 -30.81 15.88
C GLY A 31 9.94 -29.56 16.51
N ARG A 32 11.09 -29.72 17.17
CA ARG A 32 11.92 -28.61 17.66
C ARG A 32 12.73 -28.07 16.48
N ALA A 33 12.47 -26.83 16.06
CA ALA A 33 13.36 -25.99 15.25
C ALA A 33 12.82 -24.55 15.18
N PRO A 34 13.63 -23.57 14.80
CA PRO A 34 14.83 -23.07 15.46
C PRO A 34 14.56 -21.70 16.11
N ALA A 35 15.57 -21.17 16.81
CA ALA A 35 15.57 -19.83 17.38
C ALA A 35 15.05 -18.81 16.35
N GLY A 36 13.91 -18.19 16.66
CA GLY A 36 13.49 -16.98 16.00
C GLY A 36 14.52 -15.91 16.33
N THR A 37 15.46 -15.69 15.43
CA THR A 37 16.11 -14.39 15.28
C THR A 37 14.97 -13.38 15.25
N ALA A 38 14.85 -12.61 16.33
CA ALA A 38 14.01 -11.41 16.32
C ALA A 38 14.59 -10.53 15.22
N VAL A 39 13.99 -10.64 14.03
CA VAL A 39 14.13 -9.68 12.96
C VAL A 39 13.97 -8.31 13.61
N MET A 40 15.02 -7.49 13.57
CA MET A 40 14.87 -6.08 13.90
C MET A 40 13.76 -5.57 12.98
N SER A 41 12.58 -5.30 13.55
CA SER A 41 11.40 -4.85 12.82
C SER A 41 11.64 -3.42 12.33
N HIS A 42 12.51 -3.29 11.33
CA HIS A 42 12.74 -2.04 10.65
C HIS A 42 11.44 -1.67 9.93
N LYS A 43 10.80 -0.60 10.40
CA LYS A 43 9.73 0.18 9.76
C LYS A 43 8.29 -0.25 10.12
N GLN A 44 7.92 -0.16 11.39
CA GLN A 44 6.51 0.00 11.77
C GLN A 44 6.03 1.42 11.42
N ILE A 45 5.90 1.71 10.12
CA ILE A 45 5.21 2.92 9.67
C ILE A 45 3.73 2.74 9.98
N TYR A 46 3.16 3.67 10.74
CA TYR A 46 1.76 3.62 11.12
C TYR A 46 0.93 4.45 10.14
N TYR A 47 -0.21 3.90 9.71
CA TYR A 47 -1.13 4.55 8.80
C TYR A 47 -2.45 4.77 9.55
N SER A 48 -2.91 6.01 9.61
CA SER A 48 -4.22 6.31 10.17
C SER A 48 -5.35 5.91 9.24
N ASP A 49 -6.55 5.83 9.82
CA ASP A 49 -7.80 5.80 9.09
C ASP A 49 -7.93 6.99 8.13
N LYS A 50 -8.63 6.74 7.04
CA LYS A 50 -8.93 7.76 6.03
C LYS A 50 -10.19 8.49 6.43
N TYR A 51 -10.21 9.80 6.24
CA TYR A 51 -11.38 10.64 6.41
C TYR A 51 -11.58 11.48 5.16
N ASP A 52 -12.82 11.57 4.69
CA ASP A 52 -13.19 12.30 3.48
C ASP A 52 -14.05 13.52 3.81
N ASP A 53 -13.79 14.59 3.07
CA ASP A 53 -14.65 15.77 2.96
C ASP A 53 -15.38 15.74 1.59
N GLU A 54 -16.07 16.83 1.23
CA GLU A 54 -16.83 16.92 -0.02
C GLU A 54 -15.96 16.87 -1.30
N GLU A 55 -14.68 17.23 -1.21
CA GLU A 55 -13.78 17.34 -2.37
C GLU A 55 -12.52 16.46 -2.26
N PHE A 56 -12.05 16.13 -1.05
CA PHE A 56 -10.78 15.44 -0.83
C PHE A 56 -10.90 14.34 0.23
N GLU A 57 -10.08 13.30 0.07
CA GLU A 57 -9.82 12.28 1.08
C GLU A 57 -8.47 12.56 1.73
N TYR A 58 -8.39 12.40 3.05
CA TYR A 58 -7.23 12.71 3.86
C TYR A 58 -6.78 11.49 4.65
N ARG A 59 -5.49 11.45 4.95
CA ARG A 59 -4.85 10.45 5.80
C ARG A 59 -3.57 11.03 6.38
N HIS A 60 -3.26 10.65 7.60
CA HIS A 60 -1.92 10.88 8.15
C HIS A 60 -1.14 9.57 8.30
N VAL A 61 0.17 9.66 8.08
CA VAL A 61 1.11 8.55 8.22
C VAL A 61 2.14 8.95 9.27
N MET A 62 2.29 8.13 10.30
CA MET A 62 3.28 8.33 11.34
C MET A 62 4.50 7.46 11.06
N LEU A 63 5.62 8.13 10.83
CA LEU A 63 6.92 7.53 10.63
C LEU A 63 7.60 7.22 11.97
N PRO A 64 8.39 6.15 12.06
CA PRO A 64 9.28 5.95 13.21
C PRO A 64 10.33 7.06 13.28
N LYS A 65 10.82 7.34 14.50
CA LYS A 65 11.77 8.43 14.78
C LYS A 65 13.05 8.35 13.95
N ASP A 66 13.48 7.16 13.56
CA ASP A 66 14.67 6.95 12.72
C ASP A 66 14.50 7.52 11.31
N ILE A 67 13.32 7.35 10.72
CA ILE A 67 12.99 7.85 9.37
C ILE A 67 12.59 9.32 9.43
N ALA A 68 11.89 9.74 10.49
CA ALA A 68 11.48 11.14 10.68
C ALA A 68 12.65 12.13 10.68
N LYS A 69 13.86 11.70 11.06
CA LYS A 69 15.08 12.51 10.97
C LYS A 69 15.54 12.79 9.54
N LEU A 70 15.17 11.93 8.60
CA LEU A 70 15.48 12.06 7.17
C LEU A 70 14.44 12.91 6.44
N VAL A 71 13.28 13.17 7.05
CA VAL A 71 12.23 14.00 6.46
C VAL A 71 12.68 15.45 6.45
N PRO A 72 12.78 16.09 5.27
CA PRO A 72 13.10 17.50 5.19
C PRO A 72 11.94 18.34 5.70
N LYS A 73 12.22 19.30 6.59
CA LYS A 73 11.23 20.21 7.17
C LYS A 73 11.00 21.48 6.33
N THR A 74 11.83 21.69 5.32
CA THR A 74 11.88 22.92 4.54
C THR A 74 10.94 22.91 3.34
N HIS A 75 10.48 21.74 2.90
CA HIS A 75 9.66 21.60 1.70
C HIS A 75 8.71 20.40 1.77
N LEU A 76 7.63 20.48 1.00
CA LEU A 76 6.68 19.38 0.83
C LEU A 76 7.31 18.28 -0.04
N MET A 77 7.35 17.06 0.49
CA MET A 77 7.83 15.89 -0.25
C MET A 77 6.92 15.52 -1.43
N SER A 78 7.56 15.19 -2.56
CA SER A 78 6.87 14.64 -3.74
C SER A 78 6.62 13.13 -3.59
N GLU A 79 5.80 12.55 -4.48
CA GLU A 79 5.47 11.11 -4.50
C GLU A 79 6.69 10.21 -4.34
N SER A 80 7.72 10.46 -5.14
CA SER A 80 8.95 9.69 -5.12
C SER A 80 9.70 9.78 -3.78
N GLU A 81 9.68 10.94 -3.13
CA GLU A 81 10.47 11.16 -1.90
C GLU A 81 9.89 10.41 -0.71
N TRP A 82 8.59 10.51 -0.47
CA TRP A 82 7.98 9.74 0.62
C TRP A 82 7.99 8.23 0.33
N ARG A 83 7.96 7.81 -0.95
CA ARG A 83 8.18 6.40 -1.32
C ARG A 83 9.59 5.93 -0.97
N ASN A 84 10.61 6.76 -1.19
CA ASN A 84 11.99 6.45 -0.82
C ASN A 84 12.17 6.30 0.70
N LEU A 85 11.39 7.01 1.51
CA LEU A 85 11.34 6.84 2.96
C LEU A 85 10.69 5.52 3.41
N GLY A 86 10.04 4.82 2.50
CA GLY A 86 9.36 3.55 2.76
C GLY A 86 7.85 3.67 2.99
N VAL A 87 7.27 4.87 2.83
CA VAL A 87 5.81 5.05 2.86
C VAL A 87 5.21 4.40 1.63
N GLN A 88 4.31 3.45 1.84
CA GLN A 88 3.63 2.71 0.78
C GLN A 88 2.15 3.02 0.82
N GLN A 89 1.65 3.73 -0.19
CA GLN A 89 0.24 4.05 -0.36
C GLN A 89 -0.13 4.06 -1.85
N SER A 90 -1.43 4.14 -2.13
CA SER A 90 -1.96 4.22 -3.50
C SER A 90 -1.45 5.46 -4.23
N GLN A 91 -1.60 5.50 -5.55
CA GLN A 91 -1.27 6.70 -6.31
C GLN A 91 -2.26 7.85 -6.00
N GLY A 92 -1.79 9.09 -6.17
CA GLY A 92 -2.63 10.30 -6.09
C GLY A 92 -2.69 10.95 -4.70
N TRP A 93 -1.98 10.40 -3.71
CA TRP A 93 -1.79 11.06 -2.43
C TRP A 93 -0.73 12.16 -2.54
N VAL A 94 -1.12 13.36 -2.14
CA VAL A 94 -0.29 14.56 -2.15
C VAL A 94 -0.01 14.97 -0.71
N HIS A 95 1.27 15.08 -0.37
CA HIS A 95 1.68 15.63 0.92
C HIS A 95 1.45 17.14 0.89
N TYR A 96 0.50 17.64 1.69
CA TYR A 96 0.03 19.03 1.54
C TYR A 96 0.49 19.96 2.66
N MET A 97 0.92 19.43 3.80
CA MET A 97 1.33 20.22 4.95
C MET A 97 2.37 19.49 5.79
N ILE A 98 3.36 20.24 6.30
CA ILE A 98 4.35 19.76 7.26
C ILE A 98 3.88 20.15 8.66
N HIS A 99 3.85 19.19 9.57
CA HIS A 99 3.55 19.46 10.97
C HIS A 99 4.84 19.78 11.73
N GLU A 100 5.10 21.07 12.00
CA GLU A 100 6.32 21.52 12.68
C GLU A 100 6.57 20.91 14.07
N PRO A 101 5.56 20.76 14.97
CA PRO A 101 5.78 20.15 16.27
C PRO A 101 6.03 18.64 16.19
N GLU A 102 5.47 17.96 15.18
CA GLU A 102 5.59 16.50 15.02
C GLU A 102 5.99 16.14 13.58
N PRO A 103 7.27 16.27 13.21
CA PRO A 103 7.76 16.03 11.84
C PRO A 103 7.70 14.56 11.42
N HIS A 104 7.41 13.68 12.37
CA HIS A 104 7.19 12.26 12.13
C HIS A 104 5.78 11.98 11.58
N ILE A 105 4.87 12.96 11.60
CA ILE A 105 3.52 12.84 11.07
C ILE A 105 3.49 13.51 9.69
N LEU A 106 3.20 12.72 8.66
CA LEU A 106 3.01 13.19 7.29
C LEU A 106 1.53 13.27 6.96
N LEU A 107 1.10 14.43 6.45
CA LEU A 107 -0.29 14.72 6.11
C LEU A 107 -0.51 14.61 4.62
N PHE A 108 -1.34 13.65 4.20
CA PHE A 108 -1.66 13.40 2.81
C PHE A 108 -3.12 13.74 2.51
N ARG A 109 -3.36 14.27 1.30
CA ARG A 109 -4.69 14.46 0.73
C ARG A 109 -4.75 13.89 -0.68
N ARG A 110 -5.92 13.44 -1.11
CA ARG A 110 -6.19 12.90 -2.45
C ARG A 110 -7.52 13.43 -2.95
N PRO A 111 -7.61 13.98 -4.17
CA PRO A 111 -8.89 14.43 -4.71
C PRO A 111 -9.83 13.26 -4.94
N LEU A 112 -11.09 13.41 -4.53
CA LEU A 112 -12.12 12.41 -4.76
C LEU A 112 -12.67 12.53 -6.19
N PRO A 113 -13.06 11.41 -6.83
CA PRO A 113 -13.75 11.48 -8.11
C PRO A 113 -15.09 12.20 -7.91
N LYS A 114 -15.24 13.37 -8.53
CA LYS A 114 -16.51 14.12 -8.51
C LYS A 114 -17.60 13.22 -9.11
N LYS A 115 -18.54 12.76 -8.29
CA LYS A 115 -19.70 12.02 -8.79
C LYS A 115 -20.46 12.94 -9.75
N PRO A 116 -20.74 12.52 -10.99
CA PRO A 116 -21.56 13.33 -11.88
C PRO A 116 -22.92 13.54 -11.21
N LYS A 117 -23.33 14.81 -11.03
CA LYS A 117 -24.70 15.14 -10.61
C LYS A 117 -25.63 14.60 -11.69
N LYS A 118 -26.46 13.61 -11.33
CA LYS A 118 -27.52 13.09 -12.19
C LYS A 118 -28.72 14.03 -12.18
#